data_AF-A0A5B8W0Y6-F1
#
_entry.id   AF-A0A5B8W0Y6-F1
#
_cell.length_a   1.000
_cell.length_b   1.000
_cell.length_c   1.000
_cell.angle_alpha   90.00
_cell.angle_beta   90.00
_cell.angle_gamma   90.00
#
_symmetry.space_group_name_H-M   'P 1'
#
loop_
_entity.id
_entity.type
_entity.pdbx_description
1 polymer ?
#
loop_
_entity_poly.entity_id
_entity_poly.type
_entity_poly.pdbx_seq_one_letter_code
_entity_poly.pdbx_strand_id
1 'polypeptide(L)'
;MPAQIYSPFQRFNFSNSKCFLTGEALNSEEEKIQVFPQWLMSRYNLEDQPFKLLDESMATYKDLKLPNSAAINEQYLEPLEAEIAAAFETGYEAVKQLDEFKLFQWAGKLLYGIIFNEIQAGIRQQHAQGEEFNISQAIIHRFSNLHLMLQTLNLPIELDGFKPYSIALFKVDNADNVFGYRDEINTLTFSLRIKDFGLVICLQDNGSNGRYHQEMLDKIADKPLHPIQFEEVNARFFYSAYLFNRLPEYEVMPVGDTIYIEAAPLRGTSSKPLFDDWMNKIYGQVLENFWKNWGFLLLEIIKNPNAPISFLFNANGDFVNAAKIELSR
;
A
#
# COMPACT_ATOMS: atom_id res chain seq x y z
N MET A 1 4.07 -33.47 -3.57
CA MET A 1 4.93 -32.70 -4.51
C MET A 1 5.33 -31.44 -3.77
N PRO A 2 6.59 -30.99 -3.86
CA PRO A 2 7.01 -29.76 -3.19
C PRO A 2 6.14 -28.59 -3.65
N ALA A 3 5.84 -27.66 -2.74
CA ALA A 3 5.08 -26.45 -3.04
C ALA A 3 5.75 -25.68 -4.19
N GLN A 4 4.97 -25.26 -5.19
CA GLN A 4 5.47 -24.54 -6.36
C GLN A 4 4.99 -23.10 -6.33
N ILE A 5 5.94 -22.16 -6.37
CA ILE A 5 5.64 -20.73 -6.50
C ILE A 5 5.08 -20.47 -7.91
N TYR A 6 3.95 -19.77 -7.95
CA TYR A 6 3.39 -19.21 -9.17
C TYR A 6 4.08 -17.88 -9.50
N SER A 7 4.41 -17.66 -10.78
CA SER A 7 5.11 -16.45 -11.24
C SER A 7 4.42 -15.85 -12.48
N PRO A 8 3.31 -15.09 -12.30
CA PRO A 8 2.51 -14.56 -13.39
C PRO A 8 3.29 -13.59 -14.29
N PHE A 9 4.20 -12.81 -13.71
CA PHE A 9 5.01 -11.82 -14.43
C PHE A 9 6.07 -12.45 -15.36
N GLN A 10 6.61 -13.63 -15.02
CA GLN A 10 7.57 -14.32 -15.90
C GLN A 10 6.92 -14.86 -17.17
N ARG A 11 5.66 -15.31 -17.06
CA ARG A 11 4.88 -15.87 -18.18
C ARG A 11 3.91 -14.87 -18.79
N PHE A 12 3.95 -13.63 -18.31
CA PHE A 12 3.03 -12.55 -18.65
C PHE A 12 1.56 -12.99 -18.66
N ASN A 13 1.13 -13.67 -17.59
CA ASN A 13 -0.20 -14.25 -17.49
C ASN A 13 -1.12 -13.43 -16.58
N PHE A 14 -1.88 -12.54 -17.21
CA PHE A 14 -2.88 -11.69 -16.54
C PHE A 14 -4.31 -12.00 -16.98
N SER A 15 -4.58 -13.20 -17.53
CA SER A 15 -5.93 -13.54 -18.00
C SER A 15 -6.93 -13.70 -16.84
N ASN A 16 -8.23 -13.65 -17.16
CA ASN A 16 -9.31 -13.97 -16.21
C ASN A 16 -9.56 -15.47 -16.05
N SER A 17 -8.75 -16.33 -16.68
CA SER A 17 -8.95 -17.77 -16.71
C SER A 17 -8.09 -18.55 -15.71
N LYS A 18 -7.25 -17.86 -14.93
CA LYS A 18 -6.42 -18.49 -13.89
C LYS A 18 -6.53 -17.74 -12.57
N CYS A 19 -6.51 -18.49 -11.47
CA CYS A 19 -6.46 -17.90 -10.13
C CYS A 19 -5.20 -17.03 -9.99
N PHE A 20 -5.37 -15.80 -9.54
CA PHE A 20 -4.27 -14.84 -9.42
C PHE A 20 -3.17 -15.32 -8.48
N LEU A 21 -3.53 -16.08 -7.44
CA LEU A 21 -2.61 -16.48 -6.38
C LEU A 21 -1.86 -17.79 -6.72
N THR A 22 -2.56 -18.78 -7.26
CA THR A 22 -1.99 -20.13 -7.53
C THR A 22 -1.63 -20.39 -8.98
N GLY A 23 -2.22 -19.64 -9.92
CA GLY A 23 -2.08 -19.89 -11.35
C GLY A 23 -2.83 -21.12 -11.87
N GLU A 24 -3.66 -21.78 -11.04
CA GLU A 24 -4.53 -22.86 -11.46
C GLU A 24 -5.65 -22.34 -12.37
N ALA A 25 -6.09 -23.18 -13.31
CA ALA A 25 -7.18 -22.83 -14.21
C ALA A 25 -8.50 -22.69 -13.43
N LEU A 26 -9.26 -21.65 -13.76
CA LEU A 26 -10.61 -21.44 -13.23
C LEU A 26 -11.63 -22.21 -14.06
N ASN A 27 -12.76 -22.57 -13.45
CA ASN A 27 -13.86 -23.21 -14.17
C ASN A 27 -14.60 -22.22 -15.07
N SER A 28 -14.58 -20.93 -14.71
CA SER A 28 -15.20 -19.84 -15.45
C SER A 28 -14.43 -18.52 -15.24
N GLU A 29 -14.46 -17.64 -16.22
CA GLU A 29 -13.96 -16.26 -16.08
C GLU A 29 -14.81 -15.40 -15.13
N GLU A 30 -15.96 -15.90 -14.69
CA GLU A 30 -16.80 -15.29 -13.66
C GLU A 30 -16.28 -15.57 -12.23
N GLU A 31 -15.35 -16.50 -12.05
CA GLU A 31 -14.71 -16.76 -10.74
C GLU A 31 -13.78 -15.61 -10.38
N LYS A 32 -14.35 -14.59 -9.74
CA LYS A 32 -13.67 -13.36 -9.35
C LYS A 32 -14.05 -12.93 -7.95
N ILE A 33 -13.10 -12.29 -7.28
CA ILE A 33 -13.32 -11.56 -6.03
C ILE A 33 -13.21 -10.05 -6.29
N GLN A 34 -13.82 -9.26 -5.42
CA GLN A 34 -13.63 -7.82 -5.43
C GLN A 34 -12.24 -7.47 -4.90
N VAL A 35 -11.60 -6.47 -5.52
CA VAL A 35 -10.32 -5.94 -5.02
C VAL A 35 -10.57 -5.33 -3.65
N PHE A 36 -11.42 -4.32 -3.58
CA PHE A 36 -11.91 -3.77 -2.32
C PHE A 36 -13.00 -4.69 -1.75
N PRO A 37 -12.89 -5.13 -0.49
CA PRO A 37 -13.81 -6.12 0.04
C PRO A 37 -15.21 -5.53 0.24
N GLN A 38 -16.22 -6.38 0.10
CA GLN A 38 -17.63 -5.98 0.17
C GLN A 38 -17.98 -5.25 1.47
N TRP A 39 -17.44 -5.70 2.62
CA TRP A 39 -17.69 -5.07 3.92
C TRP A 39 -17.20 -3.60 3.96
N LEU A 40 -16.09 -3.29 3.29
CA LEU A 40 -15.54 -1.94 3.22
C LEU A 40 -16.36 -1.07 2.27
N MET A 41 -16.70 -1.63 1.09
CA MET A 41 -17.50 -0.93 0.09
C MET A 41 -18.89 -0.58 0.60
N SER A 42 -19.60 -1.53 1.21
CA SER A 42 -20.94 -1.29 1.76
C SER A 42 -20.92 -0.29 2.91
N ARG A 43 -19.89 -0.32 3.76
CA ARG A 43 -19.76 0.61 4.89
C ARG A 43 -19.69 2.08 4.46
N TYR A 44 -18.95 2.35 3.39
CA TYR A 44 -18.66 3.70 2.92
C TYR A 44 -19.35 4.05 1.60
N ASN A 45 -20.31 3.22 1.17
CA ASN A 45 -21.06 3.37 -0.09
C ASN A 45 -20.14 3.56 -1.32
N LEU A 46 -19.09 2.75 -1.41
CA LEU A 46 -18.04 2.90 -2.42
C LEU A 46 -18.36 2.22 -3.74
N GLU A 47 -19.30 1.26 -3.78
CA GLU A 47 -19.51 0.38 -4.94
C GLU A 47 -19.62 1.13 -6.27
N ASP A 48 -20.43 2.19 -6.32
CA ASP A 48 -20.64 3.03 -7.51
C ASP A 48 -19.74 4.28 -7.55
N GLN A 49 -18.87 4.48 -6.56
CA GLN A 49 -17.96 5.63 -6.54
C GLN A 49 -16.88 5.45 -7.60
N PRO A 50 -16.45 6.56 -8.24
CA PRO A 50 -15.40 6.49 -9.24
C PRO A 50 -14.04 6.13 -8.62
N PHE A 51 -13.31 5.29 -9.33
CA PHE A 51 -11.91 4.97 -9.11
C PHE A 51 -11.13 5.38 -10.37
N LYS A 52 -10.20 6.34 -10.23
CA LYS A 52 -9.39 6.82 -11.35
C LYS A 52 -8.17 5.90 -11.51
N LEU A 53 -8.02 5.30 -12.69
CA LEU A 53 -6.86 4.49 -13.07
C LEU A 53 -5.69 5.37 -13.55
N LEU A 54 -4.49 4.79 -13.68
CA LEU A 54 -3.28 5.49 -14.11
C LEU A 54 -3.39 6.08 -15.52
N ASP A 55 -4.13 5.42 -16.41
CA ASP A 55 -4.43 5.91 -17.77
C ASP A 55 -5.50 7.01 -17.80
N GLU A 56 -5.89 7.52 -16.63
CA GLU A 56 -6.95 8.49 -16.38
C GLU A 56 -8.37 8.03 -16.70
N SER A 57 -8.55 6.77 -17.10
CA SER A 57 -9.87 6.18 -17.24
C SER A 57 -10.53 6.01 -15.87
N MET A 58 -11.86 5.92 -15.88
CA MET A 58 -12.68 5.82 -14.68
C MET A 58 -13.32 4.44 -14.64
N ALA A 59 -13.01 3.68 -13.59
CA ALA A 59 -13.76 2.51 -13.18
C ALA A 59 -14.62 2.86 -11.96
N THR A 60 -15.43 1.92 -11.47
CA THR A 60 -16.00 2.00 -10.12
C THR A 60 -15.31 1.02 -9.18
N TYR A 61 -15.42 1.22 -7.85
CA TYR A 61 -14.78 0.29 -6.90
C TYR A 61 -15.25 -1.16 -7.10
N LYS A 62 -16.54 -1.39 -7.45
CA LYS A 62 -17.09 -2.74 -7.71
C LYS A 62 -16.65 -3.37 -9.04
N ASP A 63 -16.10 -2.55 -9.96
CA ASP A 63 -15.58 -3.03 -11.24
C ASP A 63 -14.17 -3.61 -11.08
N LEU A 64 -13.43 -3.18 -10.04
CA LEU A 64 -12.09 -3.67 -9.75
C LEU A 64 -12.17 -5.09 -9.16
N LYS A 65 -11.80 -6.07 -9.98
CA LYS A 65 -11.90 -7.50 -9.63
C LYS A 65 -10.58 -8.24 -9.87
N LEU A 66 -10.45 -9.38 -9.20
CA LEU A 66 -9.33 -10.32 -9.36
C LEU A 66 -9.84 -11.73 -9.66
N PRO A 67 -9.29 -12.45 -10.65
CA PRO A 67 -9.65 -13.83 -10.92
C PRO A 67 -9.18 -14.73 -9.78
N ASN A 68 -10.07 -15.44 -9.13
CA ASN A 68 -9.74 -16.23 -7.95
C ASN A 68 -10.69 -17.43 -7.81
N SER A 69 -10.12 -18.61 -7.61
CA SER A 69 -10.92 -19.83 -7.41
C SER A 69 -11.67 -19.78 -6.09
N ALA A 70 -12.88 -20.34 -6.05
CA ALA A 70 -13.65 -20.44 -4.80
C ALA A 70 -12.86 -21.10 -3.65
N ALA A 71 -12.15 -22.20 -3.91
CA ALA A 71 -11.38 -22.92 -2.89
C ALA A 71 -10.30 -22.04 -2.22
N ILE A 72 -9.53 -21.28 -3.01
CA ILE A 72 -8.52 -20.34 -2.49
C ILE A 72 -9.16 -19.17 -1.75
N ASN A 73 -10.31 -18.68 -2.24
CA ASN A 73 -11.07 -17.65 -1.56
C ASN A 73 -11.48 -18.08 -0.15
N GLU A 74 -12.23 -19.18 -0.07
CA GLU A 74 -12.84 -19.70 1.15
C GLU A 74 -11.78 -20.13 2.18
N GLN A 75 -10.69 -20.76 1.71
CA GLN A 75 -9.68 -21.30 2.62
C GLN A 75 -8.72 -20.23 3.17
N TYR A 76 -8.39 -19.20 2.39
CA TYR A 76 -7.27 -18.29 2.74
C TYR A 76 -7.67 -16.81 2.76
N LEU A 77 -8.47 -16.33 1.81
CA LEU A 77 -8.78 -14.90 1.70
C LEU A 77 -9.94 -14.48 2.59
N GLU A 78 -11.02 -15.26 2.65
CA GLU A 78 -12.16 -14.96 3.51
C GLU A 78 -11.80 -14.91 5.00
N PRO A 79 -10.98 -15.83 5.56
CA PRO A 79 -10.51 -15.73 6.94
C PRO A 79 -9.72 -14.46 7.22
N LEU A 80 -8.81 -14.08 6.29
CA LEU A 80 -8.06 -12.83 6.39
C LEU A 80 -9.01 -11.62 6.39
N GLU A 81 -9.95 -11.57 5.45
CA GLU A 81 -10.94 -10.48 5.36
C GLU A 81 -11.81 -10.39 6.61
N ALA A 82 -12.26 -11.52 7.16
CA ALA A 82 -13.08 -11.55 8.36
C ALA A 82 -12.33 -11.00 9.60
N GLU A 83 -11.07 -11.38 9.77
CA GLU A 83 -10.23 -10.90 10.86
C GLU A 83 -9.95 -9.40 10.76
N ILE A 84 -9.57 -8.93 9.56
CA ILE A 84 -9.34 -7.50 9.30
C ILE A 84 -10.63 -6.70 9.48
N ALA A 85 -11.75 -7.17 8.94
CA ALA A 85 -13.05 -6.50 9.07
C ALA A 85 -13.48 -6.36 10.54
N ALA A 86 -13.28 -7.40 11.36
CA ALA A 86 -13.63 -7.36 12.78
C ALA A 86 -12.81 -6.32 13.56
N ALA A 87 -11.50 -6.23 13.28
CA ALA A 87 -10.64 -5.22 13.89
C ALA A 87 -10.98 -3.81 13.41
N PHE A 88 -11.22 -3.63 12.11
CA PHE A 88 -11.57 -2.34 11.52
C PHE A 88 -12.94 -1.84 11.97
N GLU A 89 -13.89 -2.75 12.25
CA GLU A 89 -15.16 -2.42 12.89
C GLU A 89 -14.96 -1.96 14.34
N THR A 90 -13.94 -2.39 15.04
CA THR A 90 -13.72 -1.96 16.42
C THR A 90 -12.96 -0.63 16.50
N GLY A 91 -11.96 -0.43 15.63
CA GLY A 91 -11.17 0.81 15.56
C GLY A 91 -9.72 0.65 16.02
N TYR A 92 -9.07 1.77 16.33
CA TYR A 92 -7.62 1.87 16.58
C TYR A 92 -7.08 0.78 17.52
N GLU A 93 -7.72 0.58 18.69
CA GLU A 93 -7.22 -0.35 19.70
C GLU A 93 -7.21 -1.80 19.22
N ALA A 94 -8.20 -2.22 18.41
CA ALA A 94 -8.22 -3.58 17.86
C ALA A 94 -7.22 -3.74 16.72
N VAL A 95 -7.08 -2.73 15.86
CA VAL A 95 -6.10 -2.74 14.76
C VAL A 95 -4.66 -2.79 15.30
N LYS A 96 -4.40 -2.12 16.43
CA LYS A 96 -3.10 -2.16 17.12
C LYS A 96 -2.71 -3.57 17.61
N GLN A 97 -3.68 -4.46 17.82
CA GLN A 97 -3.45 -5.85 18.25
C GLN A 97 -3.38 -6.83 17.08
N LEU A 98 -3.65 -6.39 15.85
CA LEU A 98 -3.50 -7.25 14.68
C LEU A 98 -2.03 -7.58 14.44
N ASP A 99 -1.80 -8.77 13.89
CA ASP A 99 -0.52 -9.09 13.29
C ASP A 99 -0.27 -8.17 12.08
N GLU A 100 0.78 -7.36 12.16
CA GLU A 100 1.25 -6.49 11.07
C GLU A 100 1.45 -7.25 9.76
N PHE A 101 1.82 -8.53 9.81
CA PHE A 101 1.99 -9.34 8.61
C PHE A 101 0.66 -9.60 7.89
N LYS A 102 -0.44 -9.77 8.63
CA LYS A 102 -1.78 -9.88 8.04
C LYS A 102 -2.25 -8.57 7.43
N LEU A 103 -1.94 -7.43 8.06
CA LEU A 103 -2.18 -6.11 7.47
C LEU A 103 -1.39 -5.93 6.17
N PHE A 104 -0.14 -6.37 6.14
CA PHE A 104 0.69 -6.40 4.93
C PHE A 104 0.07 -7.28 3.83
N GLN A 105 -0.38 -8.50 4.15
CA GLN A 105 -1.02 -9.40 3.18
C GLN A 105 -2.32 -8.81 2.63
N TRP A 106 -3.17 -8.27 3.50
CA TRP A 106 -4.45 -7.64 3.12
C TRP A 106 -4.23 -6.45 2.19
N ALA A 107 -3.32 -5.56 2.58
CA ALA A 107 -2.89 -4.42 1.78
C ALA A 107 -2.30 -4.81 0.43
N GLY A 108 -1.38 -5.79 0.44
CA GLY A 108 -0.74 -6.30 -0.75
C GLY A 108 -1.77 -6.88 -1.72
N LYS A 109 -2.81 -7.55 -1.21
CA LYS A 109 -3.91 -8.09 -2.03
C LYS A 109 -4.68 -6.96 -2.72
N LEU A 110 -5.00 -5.87 -2.01
CA LEU A 110 -5.65 -4.70 -2.60
C LEU A 110 -4.78 -4.11 -3.72
N LEU A 111 -3.51 -3.83 -3.42
CA LEU A 111 -2.61 -3.18 -4.35
C LEU A 111 -2.30 -4.06 -5.57
N TYR A 112 -2.10 -5.37 -5.38
CA TYR A 112 -1.97 -6.32 -6.47
C TYR A 112 -3.25 -6.34 -7.33
N GLY A 113 -4.42 -6.25 -6.71
CA GLY A 113 -5.70 -6.11 -7.39
C GLY A 113 -5.77 -4.91 -8.32
N ILE A 114 -5.33 -3.76 -7.84
CA ILE A 114 -5.26 -2.53 -8.65
C ILE A 114 -4.25 -2.73 -9.79
N ILE A 115 -3.03 -3.21 -9.49
CA ILE A 115 -1.99 -3.50 -10.49
C ILE A 115 -2.51 -4.44 -11.59
N PHE A 116 -3.24 -5.50 -11.22
CA PHE A 116 -3.82 -6.42 -12.19
C PHE A 116 -4.80 -5.73 -13.14
N ASN A 117 -5.68 -4.87 -12.60
CA ASN A 117 -6.65 -4.12 -13.39
C ASN A 117 -5.98 -3.07 -14.29
N GLU A 118 -4.92 -2.42 -13.81
CA GLU A 118 -4.09 -1.47 -14.57
C GLU A 118 -3.36 -2.16 -15.73
N ILE A 119 -2.74 -3.32 -15.50
CA ILE A 119 -2.09 -4.11 -16.55
C ILE A 119 -3.13 -4.52 -17.60
N GLN A 120 -4.30 -4.97 -17.17
CA GLN A 120 -5.40 -5.33 -18.05
C GLN A 120 -5.90 -4.13 -18.89
N ALA A 121 -6.02 -2.95 -18.29
CA ALA A 121 -6.37 -1.72 -19.01
C ALA A 121 -5.30 -1.34 -20.05
N GLY A 122 -4.03 -1.33 -19.64
CA GLY A 122 -2.91 -1.02 -20.52
C GLY A 122 -2.76 -1.98 -21.69
N ILE A 123 -2.93 -3.30 -21.47
CA ILE A 123 -2.93 -4.30 -22.56
C ILE A 123 -4.02 -3.99 -23.57
N ARG A 124 -5.25 -3.70 -23.12
CA ARG A 124 -6.37 -3.35 -24.02
C ARG A 124 -6.09 -2.07 -24.80
N GLN A 125 -5.53 -1.06 -24.14
CA GLN A 125 -5.22 0.23 -24.74
C GLN A 125 -4.15 0.11 -25.85
N GLN A 126 -3.03 -0.54 -25.55
CA GLN A 126 -1.94 -0.71 -26.53
C GLN A 126 -2.36 -1.61 -27.69
N HIS A 127 -3.09 -2.69 -27.42
CA HIS A 127 -3.64 -3.53 -28.48
C HIS A 127 -4.61 -2.74 -29.39
N ALA A 128 -5.44 -1.85 -28.83
CA ALA A 128 -6.32 -0.98 -29.62
C ALA A 128 -5.55 0.03 -30.50
N GLN A 129 -4.31 0.37 -30.12
CA GLN A 129 -3.40 1.23 -30.88
C GLN A 129 -2.52 0.43 -31.85
N GLY A 130 -2.61 -0.91 -31.86
CA GLY A 130 -1.76 -1.78 -32.68
C GLY A 130 -0.33 -1.91 -32.13
N GLU A 131 -0.10 -1.56 -30.86
CA GLU A 131 1.17 -1.65 -30.17
C GLU A 131 1.23 -2.89 -29.28
N GLU A 132 2.45 -3.39 -29.03
CA GLU A 132 2.68 -4.45 -28.04
C GLU A 132 2.72 -3.85 -26.63
N PHE A 133 2.19 -4.60 -25.66
CA PHE A 133 2.23 -4.15 -24.29
C PHE A 133 3.66 -4.14 -23.74
N ASN A 134 4.07 -3.00 -23.16
CA ASN A 134 5.42 -2.83 -22.62
C ASN A 134 5.39 -2.31 -21.18
N ILE A 135 6.19 -2.93 -20.32
CA ILE A 135 6.33 -2.58 -18.91
C ILE A 135 7.80 -2.68 -18.51
N SER A 136 8.28 -1.74 -17.71
CA SER A 136 9.70 -1.69 -17.34
C SER A 136 10.11 -2.89 -16.47
N GLN A 137 11.35 -3.34 -16.60
CA GLN A 137 11.88 -4.46 -15.80
C GLN A 137 11.85 -4.17 -14.30
N ALA A 138 12.09 -2.92 -13.89
CA ALA A 138 12.00 -2.52 -12.48
C ALA A 138 10.58 -2.67 -11.91
N ILE A 139 9.55 -2.37 -12.73
CA ILE A 139 8.15 -2.55 -12.34
C ILE A 139 7.79 -4.04 -12.29
N ILE A 140 8.17 -4.82 -13.32
CA ILE A 140 8.01 -6.29 -13.32
C ILE A 140 8.60 -6.88 -12.05
N HIS A 141 9.82 -6.45 -11.67
CA HIS A 141 10.51 -6.92 -10.47
C HIS A 141 9.71 -6.64 -9.19
N ARG A 142 9.30 -5.38 -8.98
CA ARG A 142 8.50 -4.97 -7.82
C ARG A 142 7.20 -5.78 -7.72
N PHE A 143 6.49 -5.93 -8.83
CA PHE A 143 5.21 -6.61 -8.81
C PHE A 143 5.36 -8.14 -8.68
N SER A 144 6.44 -8.72 -9.23
CA SER A 144 6.80 -10.13 -9.02
C SER A 144 7.06 -10.43 -7.55
N ASN A 145 7.82 -9.56 -6.87
CA ASN A 145 8.07 -9.69 -5.44
C ASN A 145 6.79 -9.53 -4.61
N LEU A 146 5.87 -8.64 -5.02
CA LEU A 146 4.60 -8.46 -4.30
C LEU A 146 3.80 -9.74 -4.36
N HIS A 147 3.71 -10.32 -5.55
CA HIS A 147 3.00 -11.58 -5.79
C HIS A 147 3.65 -12.77 -5.07
N LEU A 148 4.99 -12.86 -5.07
CA LEU A 148 5.74 -13.86 -4.30
C LEU A 148 5.39 -13.77 -2.81
N MET A 149 5.37 -12.57 -2.25
CA MET A 149 5.03 -12.37 -0.84
C MET A 149 3.56 -12.66 -0.55
N LEU A 150 2.64 -12.37 -1.47
CA LEU A 150 1.22 -12.72 -1.29
C LEU A 150 0.99 -14.23 -1.23
N GLN A 151 1.82 -15.03 -1.88
CA GLN A 151 1.71 -16.49 -1.81
C GLN A 151 1.99 -17.07 -0.42
N THR A 152 2.48 -16.26 0.53
CA THR A 152 2.51 -16.64 1.96
C THR A 152 1.12 -16.93 2.53
N LEU A 153 0.05 -16.50 1.84
CA LEU A 153 -1.33 -16.84 2.20
C LEU A 153 -1.68 -18.31 1.95
N ASN A 154 -1.12 -18.94 0.91
CA ASN A 154 -1.54 -20.27 0.45
C ASN A 154 -0.41 -21.30 0.34
N LEU A 155 0.85 -20.87 0.49
CA LEU A 155 2.03 -21.72 0.47
C LEU A 155 2.76 -21.64 1.82
N PRO A 156 3.50 -22.70 2.21
CA PRO A 156 4.31 -22.71 3.42
C PRO A 156 5.59 -21.88 3.22
N ILE A 157 5.43 -20.57 3.06
CA ILE A 157 6.52 -19.60 2.88
C ILE A 157 6.85 -18.96 4.23
N GLU A 158 8.11 -19.03 4.64
CA GLU A 158 8.65 -18.36 5.81
C GLU A 158 9.57 -17.21 5.38
N LEU A 159 9.31 -16.01 5.89
CA LEU A 159 10.19 -14.85 5.68
C LEU A 159 11.22 -14.82 6.81
N ASP A 160 12.47 -15.17 6.50
CA ASP A 160 13.50 -15.36 7.53
C ASP A 160 14.26 -14.06 7.84
N GLY A 161 14.13 -13.61 9.08
CA GLY A 161 14.92 -12.49 9.61
C GLY A 161 14.57 -11.11 9.07
N PHE A 162 13.45 -10.93 8.36
CA PHE A 162 13.06 -9.62 7.84
C PHE A 162 11.53 -9.38 7.80
N LYS A 163 11.14 -8.11 7.76
CA LYS A 163 9.77 -7.67 7.47
C LYS A 163 9.77 -6.96 6.12
N PRO A 164 9.00 -7.40 5.10
CA PRO A 164 8.98 -6.77 3.78
C PRO A 164 8.16 -5.48 3.76
N TYR A 165 8.11 -4.72 4.86
CA TYR A 165 7.25 -3.55 4.95
C TYR A 165 7.67 -2.62 6.07
N SER A 166 7.23 -1.38 5.94
CA SER A 166 7.05 -0.44 7.04
C SER A 166 5.57 -0.20 7.21
N ILE A 167 5.06 -0.34 8.43
CA ILE A 167 3.67 -0.03 8.79
C ILE A 167 3.70 0.98 9.93
N ALA A 168 2.89 2.02 9.84
CA ALA A 168 2.66 2.93 10.94
C ALA A 168 1.15 3.16 11.11
N LEU A 169 0.67 2.93 12.34
CA LEU A 169 -0.72 3.06 12.75
C LEU A 169 -0.88 4.23 13.72
N PHE A 170 -1.86 5.07 13.47
CA PHE A 170 -2.14 6.27 14.26
C PHE A 170 -3.58 6.31 14.72
N LYS A 171 -3.80 6.81 15.92
CA LYS A 171 -5.12 7.26 16.35
C LYS A 171 -5.41 8.60 15.69
N VAL A 172 -6.55 8.72 15.02
CA VAL A 172 -6.90 9.93 14.27
C VAL A 172 -8.31 10.40 14.65
N ASP A 173 -8.43 11.68 14.95
CA ASP A 173 -9.69 12.35 15.30
C ASP A 173 -10.50 12.66 14.03
N ASN A 174 -10.96 11.62 13.34
CA ASN A 174 -11.73 11.74 12.11
C ASN A 174 -13.18 12.14 12.38
N ALA A 175 -13.82 12.75 11.37
CA ALA A 175 -15.27 12.82 11.32
C ALA A 175 -15.90 11.43 11.08
N ASP A 176 -17.18 11.29 11.43
CA ASP A 176 -17.93 10.06 11.19
C ASP A 176 -18.01 9.73 9.69
N ASN A 177 -18.02 8.44 9.37
CA ASN A 177 -18.16 7.90 8.01
C ASN A 177 -17.12 8.41 6.98
N VAL A 178 -15.94 8.84 7.44
CA VAL A 178 -14.81 9.17 6.56
C VAL A 178 -14.20 7.90 5.96
N PHE A 179 -14.02 7.92 4.63
CA PHE A 179 -13.17 7.00 3.89
C PHE A 179 -12.07 7.80 3.19
N GLY A 180 -10.87 7.79 3.77
CA GLY A 180 -9.66 8.28 3.13
C GLY A 180 -8.84 7.10 2.63
N TYR A 181 -8.60 7.02 1.33
CA TYR A 181 -7.75 6.01 0.72
C TYR A 181 -6.84 6.66 -0.31
N ARG A 182 -5.55 6.29 -0.29
CA ARG A 182 -4.56 6.70 -1.30
C ARG A 182 -3.61 5.54 -1.53
N ASP A 183 -3.21 5.33 -2.77
CA ASP A 183 -2.12 4.45 -3.14
C ASP A 183 -1.17 5.11 -4.13
N GLU A 184 0.02 4.55 -4.21
CA GLU A 184 1.03 4.85 -5.20
C GLU A 184 1.63 3.52 -5.68
N ILE A 185 1.17 3.08 -6.84
CA ILE A 185 1.56 1.80 -7.45
C ILE A 185 3.07 1.74 -7.69
N ASN A 186 3.71 2.86 -8.08
CA ASN A 186 5.14 2.83 -8.40
C ASN A 186 5.98 2.54 -7.16
N THR A 187 5.66 3.14 -6.02
CA THR A 187 6.42 2.98 -4.77
C THR A 187 5.83 1.92 -3.84
N LEU A 188 4.75 1.25 -4.26
CA LEU A 188 3.97 0.29 -3.48
C LEU A 188 3.59 0.82 -2.09
N THR A 189 3.27 2.11 -2.02
CA THR A 189 2.84 2.76 -0.78
C THR A 189 1.35 2.97 -0.81
N PHE A 190 0.68 2.74 0.31
CA PHE A 190 -0.72 3.09 0.44
C PHE A 190 -1.04 3.61 1.85
N SER A 191 -2.14 4.33 1.97
CA SER A 191 -2.67 4.81 3.24
C SER A 191 -4.18 4.66 3.27
N LEU A 192 -4.71 4.42 4.48
CA LEU A 192 -6.14 4.34 4.75
C LEU A 192 -6.45 5.12 6.02
N ARG A 193 -7.53 5.90 6.01
CA ARG A 193 -8.07 6.66 7.14
C ARG A 193 -9.56 6.40 7.26
N ILE A 194 -9.94 5.69 8.31
CA ILE A 194 -11.32 5.31 8.60
C ILE A 194 -11.54 5.23 10.11
N LYS A 195 -12.78 5.34 10.57
CA LYS A 195 -13.10 5.28 12.01
C LYS A 195 -12.21 6.25 12.81
N ASP A 196 -11.60 5.81 13.90
CA ASP A 196 -10.73 6.58 14.77
C ASP A 196 -9.24 6.30 14.50
N PHE A 197 -8.89 5.76 13.32
CA PHE A 197 -7.50 5.44 12.98
C PHE A 197 -7.11 5.81 11.55
N GLY A 198 -5.79 5.81 11.34
CA GLY A 198 -5.18 5.90 10.04
C GLY A 198 -3.94 5.03 10.00
N LEU A 199 -3.68 4.40 8.85
CA LEU A 199 -2.51 3.58 8.60
C LEU A 199 -1.81 4.05 7.33
N VAL A 200 -0.48 3.96 7.34
CA VAL A 200 0.37 4.07 6.15
C VAL A 200 1.27 2.86 6.09
N ILE A 201 1.39 2.29 4.90
CA ILE A 201 2.20 1.10 4.65
C ILE A 201 3.05 1.33 3.41
N CYS A 202 4.35 1.11 3.54
CA CYS A 202 5.27 0.99 2.42
C CYS A 202 5.58 -0.49 2.22
N LEU A 203 5.04 -1.09 1.16
CA LEU A 203 5.28 -2.51 0.85
C LEU A 203 6.66 -2.66 0.19
N GLN A 204 7.33 -3.75 0.52
CA GLN A 204 8.66 -4.15 0.06
C GLN A 204 9.80 -3.18 0.36
N ASP A 205 9.71 -2.32 1.37
CA ASP A 205 10.81 -1.41 1.71
C ASP A 205 11.78 -1.97 2.78
N ASN A 206 11.55 -3.21 3.21
CA ASN A 206 12.27 -3.90 4.27
C ASN A 206 12.39 -3.11 5.59
N GLY A 207 11.35 -2.35 5.94
CA GLY A 207 11.30 -1.53 7.16
C GLY A 207 12.07 -0.20 7.05
N SER A 208 12.49 0.18 5.84
CA SER A 208 13.39 1.33 5.66
C SER A 208 12.71 2.66 5.88
N ASN A 209 11.47 2.86 5.44
CA ASN A 209 10.73 4.10 5.70
C ASN A 209 10.39 4.25 7.18
N GLY A 210 10.07 3.15 7.87
CA GLY A 210 9.87 3.16 9.32
C GLY A 210 11.10 3.66 10.06
N ARG A 211 12.29 3.13 9.72
CA ARG A 211 13.57 3.61 10.27
C ARG A 211 13.90 5.05 9.87
N TYR A 212 13.62 5.44 8.62
CA TYR A 212 13.86 6.79 8.12
C TYR A 212 13.05 7.83 8.91
N HIS A 213 11.82 7.49 9.29
CA HIS A 213 10.89 8.36 10.00
C HIS A 213 10.86 8.16 11.51
N GLN A 214 11.74 7.31 12.08
CA GLN A 214 11.69 6.88 13.48
C GLN A 214 11.60 8.06 14.46
N GLU A 215 12.41 9.11 14.28
CA GLU A 215 12.39 10.27 15.19
C GLU A 215 11.02 10.97 15.19
N MET A 216 10.40 11.11 14.03
CA MET A 216 9.07 11.72 13.89
C MET A 216 8.00 10.81 14.48
N LEU A 217 8.07 9.51 14.22
CA LEU A 217 7.18 8.49 14.77
C LEU A 217 7.23 8.47 16.31
N ASP A 218 8.42 8.47 16.90
CA ASP A 218 8.62 8.48 18.35
C ASP A 218 8.02 9.74 18.99
N LYS A 219 8.17 10.90 18.33
CA LYS A 219 7.64 12.17 18.83
C LYS A 219 6.11 12.23 18.80
N ILE A 220 5.45 11.47 17.94
CA ILE A 220 3.98 11.46 17.80
C ILE A 220 3.33 10.19 18.35
N ALA A 221 4.13 9.24 18.84
CA ALA A 221 3.67 7.99 19.42
C ALA A 221 2.58 8.22 20.48
N ASP A 222 1.51 7.43 20.38
CA ASP A 222 0.33 7.44 21.26
C ASP A 222 -0.42 8.79 21.34
N LYS A 223 -0.12 9.75 20.46
CA LYS A 223 -0.85 11.03 20.38
C LYS A 223 -1.97 10.93 19.35
N PRO A 224 -3.21 11.34 19.67
CA PRO A 224 -4.25 11.45 18.65
C PRO A 224 -3.87 12.55 17.66
N LEU A 225 -3.92 12.22 16.38
CA LEU A 225 -3.63 13.14 15.29
C LEU A 225 -4.92 13.80 14.80
N HIS A 226 -4.83 15.08 14.46
CA HIS A 226 -5.83 15.70 13.60
C HIS A 226 -5.68 15.12 12.18
N PRO A 227 -6.77 14.96 11.41
CA PRO A 227 -6.75 14.56 10.01
C PRO A 227 -5.66 15.20 9.14
N ILE A 228 -5.49 16.52 9.23
CA ILE A 228 -4.43 17.24 8.51
C ILE A 228 -3.00 16.79 8.91
N GLN A 229 -2.79 16.44 10.18
CA GLN A 229 -1.51 15.94 10.68
C GLN A 229 -1.25 14.53 10.15
N PHE A 230 -2.28 13.68 10.10
CA PHE A 230 -2.17 12.36 9.49
C PHE A 230 -1.84 12.45 7.99
N GLU A 231 -2.48 13.37 7.25
CA GLU A 231 -2.12 13.60 5.84
C GLU A 231 -0.70 14.18 5.68
N GLU A 232 -0.18 14.92 6.66
CA GLU A 232 1.25 15.32 6.68
C GLU A 232 2.17 14.10 6.85
N VAL A 233 1.83 13.17 7.76
CA VAL A 233 2.57 11.91 7.91
C VAL A 233 2.56 11.14 6.61
N ASN A 234 1.39 10.98 5.96
CA ASN A 234 1.31 10.30 4.69
C ASN A 234 2.17 10.98 3.61
N ALA A 235 2.10 12.31 3.49
CA ALA A 235 2.93 13.05 2.54
C ALA A 235 4.43 12.77 2.75
N ARG A 236 4.87 12.64 4.01
CA ARG A 236 6.27 12.29 4.34
C ARG A 236 6.65 10.88 3.89
N PHE A 237 5.80 9.90 4.18
CA PHE A 237 6.02 8.49 3.79
C PHE A 237 5.97 8.29 2.28
N PHE A 238 4.97 8.88 1.60
CA PHE A 238 4.86 8.81 0.14
C PHE A 238 6.07 9.47 -0.52
N TYR A 239 6.51 10.64 -0.03
CA TYR A 239 7.68 11.29 -0.59
C TYR A 239 8.97 10.49 -0.32
N SER A 240 9.20 10.01 0.90
CA SER A 240 10.39 9.21 1.19
C SER A 240 10.40 7.88 0.43
N ALA A 241 9.24 7.30 0.13
CA ALA A 241 9.15 6.10 -0.72
C ALA A 241 9.61 6.38 -2.16
N TYR A 242 9.43 7.61 -2.68
CA TYR A 242 10.02 8.05 -3.94
C TYR A 242 11.53 8.29 -3.84
N LEU A 243 12.02 8.76 -2.69
CA LEU A 243 13.45 8.94 -2.43
C LEU A 243 14.17 7.60 -2.21
N PHE A 244 13.43 6.54 -1.85
CA PHE A 244 14.00 5.21 -1.63
C PHE A 244 14.58 4.64 -2.93
N ASN A 245 15.90 4.68 -3.04
CA ASN A 245 16.64 4.44 -4.27
C ASN A 245 17.21 3.01 -4.35
N ARG A 246 16.48 2.05 -3.79
CA ARG A 246 16.82 0.62 -3.82
C ARG A 246 15.69 -0.20 -4.43
N LEU A 247 16.10 -1.30 -5.04
CA LEU A 247 15.22 -2.36 -5.49
C LEU A 247 15.56 -3.59 -4.63
N PRO A 248 14.72 -3.94 -3.65
CA PRO A 248 15.01 -5.07 -2.78
C PRO A 248 15.01 -6.39 -3.56
N GLU A 249 15.95 -7.25 -3.18
CA GLU A 249 16.18 -8.56 -3.77
C GLU A 249 15.93 -9.63 -2.71
N TYR A 250 15.33 -10.75 -3.12
CA TYR A 250 14.95 -11.84 -2.23
C TYR A 250 15.45 -13.16 -2.79
N GLU A 251 16.11 -13.94 -1.93
CA GLU A 251 16.57 -15.29 -2.24
C GLU A 251 15.52 -16.30 -1.78
N VAL A 252 15.15 -17.23 -2.66
CA VAL A 252 14.12 -18.25 -2.39
C VAL A 252 14.79 -19.61 -2.25
N MET A 253 14.65 -20.23 -1.09
CA MET A 253 15.29 -21.49 -0.72
C MET A 253 14.27 -22.54 -0.26
N PRO A 254 13.88 -23.48 -1.14
CA PRO A 254 13.06 -24.61 -0.73
C PRO A 254 13.85 -25.56 0.17
N VAL A 255 13.35 -25.81 1.39
CA VAL A 255 13.95 -26.74 2.36
C VAL A 255 12.86 -27.70 2.87
N GLY A 256 12.91 -28.94 2.39
CA GLY A 256 11.83 -29.91 2.66
C GLY A 256 10.51 -29.45 2.05
N ASP A 257 9.49 -29.28 2.89
CA ASP A 257 8.16 -28.79 2.49
C ASP A 257 7.99 -27.28 2.70
N THR A 258 8.95 -26.59 3.31
CA THR A 258 8.92 -25.14 3.57
C THR A 258 9.74 -24.38 2.54
N ILE A 259 9.28 -23.20 2.15
CA ILE A 259 10.01 -22.28 1.28
C ILE A 259 10.50 -21.10 2.13
N TYR A 260 11.81 -21.01 2.32
CA TYR A 260 12.41 -19.87 3.00
C TYR A 260 12.64 -18.73 2.01
N ILE A 261 12.31 -17.52 2.41
CA ILE A 261 12.69 -16.30 1.70
C ILE A 261 13.61 -15.51 2.61
N GLU A 262 14.77 -15.12 2.09
CA GLU A 262 15.70 -14.21 2.76
C GLU A 262 15.83 -12.91 1.96
N ALA A 263 15.96 -11.78 2.66
CA ALA A 263 16.20 -10.50 2.02
C ALA A 263 17.70 -10.22 1.87
N ALA A 264 18.14 -9.92 0.64
CA ALA A 264 19.49 -9.43 0.43
C ALA A 264 19.69 -8.07 1.13
N PRO A 265 20.92 -7.75 1.60
CA PRO A 265 21.19 -6.46 2.21
C PRO A 265 20.88 -5.30 1.26
N LEU A 266 20.01 -4.36 1.68
CA LEU A 266 19.58 -3.22 0.85
C LEU A 266 20.72 -2.34 0.34
N ARG A 267 21.86 -2.29 1.04
CA ARG A 267 23.03 -1.55 0.57
C ARG A 267 23.87 -2.34 -0.43
N GLY A 268 23.80 -3.67 -0.41
CA GLY A 268 24.71 -4.53 -1.15
C GLY A 268 26.16 -4.07 -0.97
N THR A 269 26.83 -3.77 -2.09
CA THR A 269 28.19 -3.20 -2.13
C THR A 269 28.24 -1.67 -2.28
N SER A 270 27.08 -1.00 -2.34
CA SER A 270 26.98 0.45 -2.56
C SER A 270 27.22 1.24 -1.27
N SER A 271 28.05 2.28 -1.37
CA SER A 271 28.25 3.26 -0.30
C SER A 271 27.19 4.37 -0.27
N LYS A 272 26.32 4.46 -1.29
CA LYS A 272 25.27 5.48 -1.34
C LYS A 272 24.27 5.32 -0.18
N PRO A 273 23.68 6.41 0.34
CA PRO A 273 22.52 6.33 1.21
C PRO A 273 21.36 5.55 0.57
N LEU A 274 20.45 5.04 1.40
CA LEU A 274 19.24 4.30 0.95
C LEU A 274 18.15 5.22 0.40
N PHE A 275 18.25 6.51 0.69
CA PHE A 275 17.32 7.53 0.26
C PHE A 275 18.11 8.64 -0.42
N ASP A 276 17.57 9.16 -1.52
CA ASP A 276 18.04 10.40 -2.12
C ASP A 276 17.75 11.60 -1.20
N ASP A 277 18.37 12.74 -1.51
CA ASP A 277 18.27 13.94 -0.68
C ASP A 277 16.84 14.49 -0.67
N TRP A 278 16.39 14.86 0.52
CA TRP A 278 15.08 15.46 0.71
C TRP A 278 15.04 16.89 0.17
N MET A 279 14.10 17.17 -0.74
CA MET A 279 13.91 18.50 -1.32
C MET A 279 12.60 19.12 -0.85
N ASN A 280 12.70 20.14 0.01
CA ASN A 280 11.53 20.85 0.58
C ASN A 280 10.55 21.39 -0.47
N LYS A 281 11.04 21.81 -1.63
CA LYS A 281 10.18 22.27 -2.72
C LYS A 281 9.28 21.14 -3.25
N ILE A 282 9.84 19.94 -3.45
CA ILE A 282 9.09 18.78 -3.93
C ILE A 282 8.16 18.29 -2.81
N TYR A 283 8.66 18.21 -1.58
CA TYR A 283 7.81 17.88 -0.43
C TYR A 283 6.61 18.83 -0.30
N GLY A 284 6.80 20.14 -0.52
CA GLY A 284 5.70 21.11 -0.52
C GLY A 284 4.64 20.83 -1.59
N GLN A 285 5.02 20.31 -2.76
CA GLN A 285 4.07 19.89 -3.81
C GLN A 285 3.29 18.64 -3.40
N VAL A 286 3.97 17.70 -2.73
CA VAL A 286 3.31 16.53 -2.15
C VAL A 286 2.30 17.01 -1.09
N LEU A 287 2.71 17.87 -0.16
CA LEU A 287 1.80 18.43 0.85
C LEU A 287 0.59 19.14 0.25
N GLU A 288 0.75 19.94 -0.81
CA GLU A 288 -0.38 20.59 -1.49
C GLU A 288 -1.43 19.58 -1.96
N ASN A 289 -0.99 18.43 -2.51
CA ASN A 289 -1.89 17.36 -2.92
C ASN A 289 -2.58 16.68 -1.73
N PHE A 290 -1.82 16.41 -0.67
CA PHE A 290 -2.33 15.75 0.54
C PHE A 290 -3.29 16.66 1.33
N TRP A 291 -3.05 17.97 1.31
CA TRP A 291 -3.87 18.97 1.98
C TRP A 291 -4.92 19.66 1.11
N LYS A 292 -5.21 19.11 -0.08
CA LYS A 292 -6.19 19.66 -1.03
C LYS A 292 -7.54 20.00 -0.38
N ASN A 293 -8.00 19.19 0.58
CA ASN A 293 -9.27 19.41 1.28
C ASN A 293 -9.27 20.65 2.20
N TRP A 294 -8.11 21.12 2.66
CA TRP A 294 -7.97 22.33 3.48
C TRP A 294 -7.52 23.55 2.67
N GLY A 295 -7.24 23.40 1.38
CA GLY A 295 -7.00 24.51 0.46
C GLY A 295 -5.62 25.17 0.54
N PHE A 296 -4.65 24.55 1.21
CA PHE A 296 -3.27 25.07 1.27
C PHE A 296 -2.58 24.95 -0.09
N LEU A 297 -2.11 26.08 -0.62
CA LEU A 297 -1.36 26.13 -1.87
C LEU A 297 0.14 26.03 -1.63
N LEU A 298 0.88 25.58 -2.64
CA LEU A 298 2.34 25.40 -2.58
C LEU A 298 3.04 26.67 -2.08
N LEU A 299 2.71 27.84 -2.64
CA LEU A 299 3.35 29.10 -2.28
C LEU A 299 3.14 29.49 -0.80
N GLU A 300 2.05 29.03 -0.19
CA GLU A 300 1.80 29.20 1.24
C GLU A 300 2.63 28.19 2.05
N ILE A 301 2.60 26.92 1.64
CA ILE A 301 3.33 25.82 2.29
C ILE A 301 4.84 26.09 2.32
N ILE A 302 5.43 26.54 1.20
CA ILE A 302 6.87 26.81 1.09
C ILE A 302 7.21 28.30 1.23
N LYS A 303 6.37 29.08 1.91
CA LYS A 303 6.67 30.50 2.21
C LYS A 303 8.04 30.67 2.86
N ASN A 304 8.45 29.70 3.70
CA ASN A 304 9.85 29.48 4.04
C ASN A 304 10.36 28.23 3.28
N PRO A 305 11.20 28.39 2.24
CA PRO A 305 11.69 27.25 1.44
C PRO A 305 12.52 26.23 2.23
N ASN A 306 13.11 26.64 3.36
CA ASN A 306 13.93 25.77 4.21
C ASN A 306 13.11 25.04 5.28
N ALA A 307 11.88 25.49 5.52
CA ALA A 307 10.98 24.90 6.51
C ALA A 307 9.54 25.04 6.00
N PRO A 308 9.08 24.10 5.15
CA PRO A 308 7.68 24.02 4.76
C PRO A 308 6.75 24.00 5.97
N ILE A 309 5.54 24.55 5.84
CA ILE A 309 4.53 24.53 6.91
C ILE A 309 4.37 23.10 7.44
N SER A 310 4.27 22.98 8.76
CA SER A 310 3.98 21.72 9.46
C SER A 310 2.84 21.96 10.45
N PHE A 311 1.89 21.03 10.44
CA PHE A 311 0.89 20.87 11.49
C PHE A 311 1.30 19.79 12.50
N LEU A 312 2.30 18.95 12.20
CA LEU A 312 2.87 17.99 13.16
C LEU A 312 3.70 18.68 14.23
N PHE A 313 4.59 19.59 13.83
CA PHE A 313 5.57 20.20 14.72
C PHE A 313 5.56 21.73 14.64
N ASN A 314 5.72 22.38 15.80
CA ASN A 314 5.90 23.81 15.87
C ASN A 314 7.34 24.21 15.49
N ALA A 315 7.65 25.52 15.49
CA ALA A 315 8.99 26.03 15.17
C ALA A 315 10.10 25.56 16.13
N ASN A 316 9.77 25.10 17.34
CA ASN A 316 10.72 24.52 18.29
C ASN A 316 10.92 23.01 18.10
N GLY A 317 10.15 22.38 17.20
CA GLY A 317 10.17 20.94 16.99
C GLY A 317 9.26 20.15 17.93
N ASP A 318 8.42 20.81 18.74
CA ASP A 318 7.46 20.14 19.62
C ASP A 318 6.18 19.78 18.85
N PHE A 319 5.57 18.65 19.23
CA PHE A 319 4.30 18.22 18.66
C PHE A 319 3.19 19.26 18.90
N VAL A 320 2.45 19.60 17.85
CA VAL A 320 1.26 20.45 17.92
C VAL A 320 0.07 19.58 18.34
N ASN A 321 -0.56 19.91 19.48
CA ASN A 321 -1.72 19.16 19.95
C ASN A 321 -2.89 19.30 18.97
N ALA A 322 -3.45 18.16 18.52
CA ALA A 322 -4.59 18.09 17.61
C ALA A 322 -5.80 18.94 18.04
N ALA A 323 -6.06 19.05 19.35
CA ALA A 323 -7.16 19.85 19.88
C ALA A 323 -6.99 21.38 19.69
N LYS A 324 -5.78 21.84 19.32
CA LYS A 324 -5.50 23.25 19.00
C LYS A 324 -5.63 23.56 17.50
N ILE A 325 -5.90 22.57 16.67
CA ILE A 325 -6.04 22.74 15.21
C ILE A 325 -7.51 23.03 14.91
N GLU A 326 -7.80 24.28 14.54
CA GLU A 326 -9.14 24.75 14.19
C GLU A 326 -9.45 24.54 12.70
N LEU A 327 -9.33 23.30 12.22
CA LEU A 327 -9.65 22.90 10.85
C LEU A 327 -10.72 21.80 10.84
N SER A 328 -11.32 21.56 9.68
CA SER A 328 -12.27 20.45 9.52
C SER A 328 -11.57 19.10 9.66
N ARG A 329 -12.27 18.14 10.29
CA ARG A 329 -11.83 16.74 10.46
C ARG A 329 -12.22 15.88 9.26
#